data_AF-A0A534GXM6-F1
#
_entry.id   AF-A0A534GXM6-F1
#
_cell.length_a   1.000
_cell.length_b   1.000
_cell.length_c   1.000
_cell.angle_alpha   90.00
_cell.angle_beta   90.00
_cell.angle_gamma   90.00
#
_symmetry.space_group_name_H-M   'P 1'
#
loop_
_entity.id
_entity.type
_entity.pdbx_description
1 polymer ?
#
loop_
_entity_poly.entity_id
_entity_poly.type
_entity_poly.pdbx_seq_one_letter_code
_entity_poly.pdbx_strand_id
1 'polypeptide(L)'
;MGAGTGSTPSGTDQVNFSWKSSDSVSGTMNASLSDGTIYSGQFFQVTRDTTVDNLSPLWAGWGRGPWGYGWNDWGAGPSFITHYTGRVVANLSAPSGAHMRCKFQLVSPDAGMAGGGAGQCQMPDGKTIDATFPKA
;
A
#
# COMPACT_ATOMS: atom_id res chain seq x y z
N MET A 1 8.97 -1.58 -13.12
CA MET A 1 7.56 -2.05 -13.02
C MET A 1 7.58 -3.51 -12.65
N GLY A 2 6.56 -4.00 -11.96
CA GLY A 2 6.50 -5.38 -11.53
C GLY A 2 5.07 -5.79 -11.18
N ALA A 3 4.92 -7.05 -10.78
CA ALA A 3 3.65 -7.63 -10.39
C ALA A 3 3.77 -8.24 -8.99
N GLY A 4 2.63 -8.38 -8.33
CA GLY A 4 2.46 -9.09 -7.07
C GLY A 4 1.12 -9.80 -7.05
N THR A 5 0.93 -10.64 -6.06
CA THR A 5 -0.32 -11.35 -5.84
C THR A 5 -0.71 -11.19 -4.39
N GLY A 6 -2.00 -11.26 -4.10
CA GLY A 6 -2.46 -11.36 -2.74
C GLY A 6 -3.79 -12.07 -2.65
N SER A 7 -4.16 -12.42 -1.43
CA SER A 7 -5.42 -13.06 -1.15
C SER A 7 -5.94 -12.63 0.22
N THR A 8 -7.25 -12.65 0.41
CA THR A 8 -7.82 -12.59 1.76
C THR A 8 -7.38 -13.81 2.59
N PRO A 9 -7.35 -13.74 3.93
CA PRO A 9 -7.02 -14.88 4.79
C PRO A 9 -7.89 -16.13 4.54
N SER A 10 -9.11 -15.95 4.03
CA SER A 10 -9.99 -17.05 3.62
C SER A 10 -9.64 -17.66 2.25
N GLY A 11 -8.66 -17.10 1.54
CA GLY A 11 -8.19 -17.54 0.23
C GLY A 11 -9.20 -17.34 -0.91
N THR A 12 -10.32 -16.69 -0.64
CA THR A 12 -11.48 -16.64 -1.55
C THR A 12 -11.39 -15.50 -2.54
N ASP A 13 -10.79 -14.39 -2.12
CA ASP A 13 -10.63 -13.20 -2.95
C ASP A 13 -9.16 -13.07 -3.35
N GLN A 14 -8.86 -13.46 -4.58
CA GLN A 14 -7.52 -13.28 -5.13
C GLN A 14 -7.40 -11.88 -5.73
N VAL A 15 -6.26 -11.24 -5.46
CA VAL A 15 -5.96 -9.88 -5.91
C VAL A 15 -4.65 -9.90 -6.66
N ASN A 16 -4.69 -9.39 -7.89
CA ASN A 16 -3.49 -9.19 -8.69
C ASN A 16 -3.02 -7.76 -8.50
N PHE A 17 -1.76 -7.60 -8.11
CA PHE A 17 -1.14 -6.29 -7.97
C PHE A 17 -0.21 -6.03 -9.15
N SER A 18 -0.25 -4.83 -9.70
CA SER A 18 0.75 -4.35 -10.63
C SER A 18 1.23 -2.98 -10.19
N TRP A 19 2.53 -2.74 -10.26
CA TRP A 19 3.10 -1.46 -9.84
C TRP A 19 4.12 -0.96 -10.85
N LYS A 20 4.23 0.36 -10.93
CA LYS A 20 5.20 1.06 -11.75
C LYS A 20 5.81 2.18 -10.92
N SER A 21 7.11 2.07 -10.65
CA SER A 21 7.87 3.16 -10.06
C SER A 21 7.89 4.36 -11.00
N SER A 22 7.60 5.52 -10.46
CA SER A 22 7.77 6.82 -11.11
C SER A 22 9.16 7.38 -10.81
N ASP A 23 9.68 7.13 -9.61
CA ASP A 23 11.03 7.51 -9.17
C ASP A 23 11.64 6.40 -8.27
N SER A 24 12.68 6.73 -7.50
CA SER A 24 13.37 5.76 -6.62
C SER A 24 12.55 5.31 -5.40
N VAL A 25 11.51 6.06 -5.01
CA VAL A 25 10.73 5.82 -3.79
C VAL A 25 9.21 5.85 -4.00
N SER A 26 8.72 6.34 -5.13
CA SER A 26 7.29 6.51 -5.39
C SER A 26 6.88 5.91 -6.72
N GLY A 27 5.58 5.68 -6.86
CA GLY A 27 5.02 5.19 -8.11
C GLY A 27 3.52 5.00 -8.06
N THR A 28 2.99 4.34 -9.08
CA THR A 28 1.59 3.96 -9.18
C THR A 28 1.44 2.47 -8.92
N MET A 29 0.40 2.09 -8.18
CA MET A 29 0.00 0.72 -7.93
C MET A 29 -1.45 0.53 -8.30
N ASN A 30 -1.74 -0.64 -8.88
CA ASN A 30 -3.06 -1.11 -9.22
C ASN A 30 -3.29 -2.45 -8.53
N ALA A 31 -4.46 -2.63 -7.94
CA ALA A 31 -4.93 -3.86 -7.34
C ALA A 31 -6.24 -4.26 -8.02
N SER A 32 -6.22 -5.40 -8.71
CA SER A 32 -7.37 -5.96 -9.41
C SER A 32 -7.89 -7.17 -8.64
N LEU A 33 -9.09 -7.04 -8.10
CA LEU A 33 -9.77 -8.12 -7.39
C LEU A 33 -10.41 -9.10 -8.37
N SER A 34 -10.67 -10.32 -7.91
CA SER A 34 -11.36 -11.37 -8.67
C SER A 34 -12.80 -11.02 -9.07
N ASP A 35 -13.44 -10.08 -8.36
CA ASP A 35 -14.77 -9.55 -8.69
C ASP A 35 -14.76 -8.51 -9.84
N GLY A 36 -13.57 -8.16 -10.36
CA GLY A 36 -13.38 -7.16 -11.41
C GLY A 36 -13.19 -5.73 -10.88
N THR A 37 -13.27 -5.50 -9.56
CA THR A 37 -12.99 -4.20 -8.95
C THR A 37 -11.50 -3.88 -9.08
N ILE A 38 -11.20 -2.66 -9.56
CA ILE A 38 -9.83 -2.17 -9.70
C ILE A 38 -9.63 -0.97 -8.77
N TYR A 39 -8.68 -1.10 -7.86
CA TYR A 39 -8.17 0.00 -7.05
C TYR A 39 -6.87 0.51 -7.66
N SER A 40 -6.73 1.82 -7.78
CA SER A 40 -5.54 2.47 -8.34
C SER A 40 -5.14 3.64 -7.48
N GLY A 41 -3.84 3.87 -7.35
CA GLY A 41 -3.35 5.02 -6.60
C GLY A 41 -1.84 5.07 -6.51
N GLN A 42 -1.34 6.00 -5.70
CA GLN A 42 0.09 6.17 -5.51
C GLN A 42 0.59 5.29 -4.35
N PHE A 43 1.80 4.78 -4.50
CA PHE A 43 2.57 4.17 -3.42
C PHE A 43 3.83 5.00 -3.15
N PHE A 44 4.28 4.97 -1.90
CA PHE A 44 5.52 5.59 -1.47
C PHE A 44 6.28 4.65 -0.52
N GLN A 45 7.57 4.54 -0.77
CA GLN A 45 8.54 3.88 0.07
C GLN A 45 9.04 4.87 1.11
N VAL A 46 8.92 4.46 2.37
CA VAL A 46 9.46 5.16 3.53
C VAL A 46 10.98 4.97 3.53
N THR A 47 11.70 6.08 3.29
CA THR A 47 13.17 6.18 3.37
C THR A 47 13.65 7.01 4.58
N ARG A 48 14.97 7.07 4.83
CA ARG A 48 15.55 7.80 5.99
C ARG A 48 15.25 9.29 5.90
N ASP A 49 15.18 9.79 4.67
CA ASP A 49 14.91 11.18 4.33
C ASP A 49 13.40 11.44 4.13
N THR A 50 12.55 10.41 4.27
CA THR A 50 11.09 10.58 4.13
C THR A 50 10.54 11.27 5.37
N THR A 51 10.19 12.55 5.22
CA THR A 51 9.43 13.28 6.24
C THR A 51 7.95 12.91 6.16
N VAL A 52 7.24 13.08 7.28
CA VAL A 52 5.77 12.91 7.34
C VAL A 52 5.07 13.79 6.30
N ASP A 53 5.60 14.99 6.04
CA ASP A 53 5.10 15.92 5.02
C ASP A 53 5.14 15.37 3.59
N ASN A 54 6.16 14.58 3.21
CA ASN A 54 6.24 13.97 1.88
C ASN A 54 5.15 12.91 1.66
N LEU A 55 4.70 12.27 2.74
CA LEU A 55 3.63 11.28 2.67
C LEU A 55 2.26 11.92 2.74
N SER A 56 2.14 13.19 3.15
CA SER A 56 0.88 13.94 3.35
C SER A 56 -0.21 13.71 2.28
N PRO A 57 0.11 13.63 0.96
CA PRO A 57 -0.89 13.33 -0.07
C PRO A 57 -1.57 11.96 0.09
N LEU A 58 -0.91 10.97 0.68
CA LEU A 58 -1.50 9.64 0.96
C LEU A 58 -2.55 9.66 2.07
N TRP A 59 -2.57 10.72 2.88
CA TRP A 59 -3.46 10.87 4.02
C TRP A 59 -4.76 11.57 3.58
N ALA A 60 -4.73 12.21 2.40
CA ALA A 60 -5.90 12.79 1.76
C ALA A 60 -6.96 11.71 1.51
N GLY A 61 -8.19 11.97 1.98
CA GLY A 61 -9.32 11.04 1.95
C GLY A 61 -9.49 10.17 3.19
N TRP A 62 -8.50 10.12 4.09
CA TRP A 62 -8.54 9.31 5.33
C TRP A 62 -8.54 10.15 6.63
N GLY A 63 -8.66 11.48 6.53
CA GLY A 63 -8.77 12.38 7.67
C GLY A 63 -10.17 12.39 8.29
N ARG A 64 -10.28 12.27 9.63
CA ARG A 64 -11.45 12.46 10.53
C ARG A 64 -12.86 12.29 9.90
N GLY A 65 -13.05 11.30 9.04
CA GLY A 65 -14.35 10.91 8.48
C GLY A 65 -15.01 9.81 9.31
N PRO A 66 -16.21 9.34 8.92
CA PRO A 66 -16.99 8.32 9.64
C PRO A 66 -16.24 7.00 9.89
N TRP A 67 -15.15 6.75 9.16
CA TRP A 67 -14.24 5.61 9.26
C TRP A 67 -13.03 5.94 10.17
N GLY A 68 -13.29 6.61 11.29
CA GLY A 68 -12.41 7.47 12.11
C GLY A 68 -11.13 6.91 12.74
N TYR A 69 -10.44 5.98 12.10
CA TYR A 69 -9.14 5.47 12.50
C TYR A 69 -8.14 5.73 11.37
N GLY A 70 -7.53 6.93 11.39
CA GLY A 70 -6.50 7.33 10.43
C GLY A 70 -5.32 6.35 10.40
N TRP A 71 -4.34 6.60 9.54
CA TRP A 71 -3.13 5.77 9.40
C TRP A 71 -2.39 5.47 10.73
N ASN A 72 -2.56 6.33 11.76
CA ASN A 72 -2.06 6.10 13.12
C ASN A 72 -2.57 4.80 13.77
N ASP A 73 -3.85 4.50 13.66
CA ASP A 73 -4.46 3.33 14.31
C ASP A 73 -4.04 2.02 13.63
N TRP A 74 -3.68 2.11 12.35
CA TRP A 74 -3.16 0.99 11.56
C TRP A 74 -1.65 0.73 11.77
N GLY A 75 -1.05 1.45 12.72
CA GLY A 75 0.38 1.34 13.03
C GLY A 75 1.28 1.88 11.93
N ALA A 76 0.74 2.71 11.03
CA ALA A 76 1.44 3.37 9.92
C ALA A 76 1.51 4.89 10.11
N GLY A 77 1.39 5.35 11.36
CA GLY A 77 1.55 6.74 11.78
C GLY A 77 3.00 7.23 11.78
N PRO A 78 3.28 8.41 12.36
CA PRO A 78 4.61 9.01 12.41
C PRO A 78 5.70 8.03 12.87
N SER A 79 5.43 7.19 13.87
CA SER A 79 6.36 6.18 14.38
C SER A 79 6.75 5.10 13.36
N PHE A 80 5.85 4.75 12.43
CA PHE A 80 6.15 3.83 11.32
C PHE A 80 7.11 4.46 10.32
N ILE A 81 7.03 5.79 10.17
CA ILE A 81 7.83 6.60 9.27
C ILE A 81 9.21 6.89 9.90
N THR A 82 9.25 7.12 11.22
CA THR A 82 10.51 7.40 11.96
C THR A 82 11.45 6.19 11.99
N HIS A 83 10.92 4.96 11.97
CA HIS A 83 11.74 3.76 11.92
C HIS A 83 12.01 3.32 10.48
N TYR A 84 13.13 3.79 9.93
CA TYR A 84 13.65 3.37 8.62
C TYR A 84 13.80 1.85 8.55
N THR A 85 12.90 1.20 7.81
CA THR A 85 12.88 -0.26 7.70
C THR A 85 12.50 -0.74 6.30
N GLY A 86 12.46 0.13 5.29
CA GLY A 86 12.06 -0.30 3.94
C GLY A 86 10.59 -0.66 3.86
N ARG A 87 9.75 0.18 4.43
CA ARG A 87 8.30 0.02 4.39
C ARG A 87 7.75 0.78 3.19
N VAL A 88 6.67 0.29 2.62
CA VAL A 88 5.94 0.98 1.55
C VAL A 88 4.50 1.14 2.00
N VAL A 89 3.93 2.32 1.77
CA VAL A 89 2.52 2.60 1.97
C VAL A 89 1.89 2.95 0.64
N ALA A 90 0.68 2.47 0.39
CA ALA A 90 -0.08 2.85 -0.79
C ALA A 90 -1.50 3.22 -0.40
N ASN A 91 -2.02 4.26 -1.04
CA ASN A 91 -3.42 4.66 -0.93
C ASN A 91 -4.05 4.52 -2.31
N LEU A 92 -4.96 3.55 -2.44
CA LEU A 92 -5.62 3.20 -3.68
C LEU A 92 -7.10 3.55 -3.57
N SER A 93 -7.70 4.01 -4.66
CA SER A 93 -9.14 4.25 -4.76
C SER A 93 -9.73 3.49 -5.94
N ALA A 94 -10.97 3.03 -5.78
CA ALA A 94 -11.78 2.49 -6.85
C ALA A 94 -12.66 3.60 -7.45
N PRO A 95 -13.13 3.45 -8.70
CA PRO A 95 -14.04 4.41 -9.33
C PRO A 95 -15.35 4.65 -8.55
N SER A 96 -15.75 3.69 -7.71
CA SER A 96 -16.91 3.79 -6.81
C SER A 96 -16.71 4.77 -5.64
N GLY A 97 -15.50 5.30 -5.44
CA GLY A 97 -15.12 6.09 -4.26
C GLY A 97 -14.70 5.23 -3.07
N ALA A 98 -14.65 3.90 -3.22
CA ALA A 98 -14.08 3.02 -2.21
C ALA A 98 -12.55 3.21 -2.11
N HIS A 99 -12.01 3.15 -0.90
CA HIS A 99 -10.58 3.32 -0.65
C HIS A 99 -9.96 2.04 -0.06
N MET A 100 -8.78 1.68 -0.56
CA MET A 100 -7.97 0.57 -0.09
C MET A 100 -6.61 1.13 0.34
N ARG A 101 -6.18 0.78 1.55
CA ARG A 101 -4.86 1.17 2.07
C ARG A 101 -3.96 -0.03 2.14
N CYS A 102 -2.70 0.12 1.75
CA CYS A 102 -1.72 -0.96 1.77
C CYS A 102 -0.48 -0.57 2.55
N LYS A 103 0.10 -1.55 3.25
CA LYS A 103 1.39 -1.46 3.90
C LYS A 103 2.21 -2.69 3.52
N PHE A 104 3.44 -2.48 3.07
CA PHE A 104 4.35 -3.53 2.69
C PHE A 104 5.68 -3.35 3.39
N GLN A 105 6.34 -4.46 3.65
CA GLN A 105 7.70 -4.53 4.13
C GLN A 105 8.54 -5.09 2.98
N LEU A 106 9.50 -4.30 2.51
CA LEU A 106 10.41 -4.72 1.46
C LEU A 106 11.46 -5.67 2.04
N VAL A 107 11.80 -6.70 1.27
CA VAL A 107 12.92 -7.61 1.57
C VAL A 107 14.25 -6.93 1.27
N SER A 108 14.31 -6.12 0.20
CA SER A 108 15.51 -5.38 -0.20
C SER A 108 15.15 -3.91 -0.44
N PRO A 109 15.16 -3.08 0.61
CA PRO A 109 14.72 -1.69 0.54
C PRO A 109 15.51 -0.83 -0.46
N ASP A 110 16.80 -1.08 -0.62
CA ASP A 110 17.67 -0.33 -1.54
C ASP A 110 17.27 -0.53 -3.02
N ALA A 111 16.62 -1.65 -3.34
CA ALA A 111 16.06 -1.94 -4.66
C ALA A 111 14.58 -1.51 -4.81
N GLY A 112 13.99 -0.92 -3.76
CA GLY A 112 12.59 -0.53 -3.70
C GLY A 112 11.62 -1.68 -3.94
N MET A 113 10.50 -1.42 -4.61
CA MET A 113 9.49 -2.45 -4.94
C MET A 113 10.06 -3.60 -5.80
N ALA A 114 11.14 -3.36 -6.56
CA ALA A 114 11.81 -4.42 -7.32
C ALA A 114 12.56 -5.41 -6.40
N GLY A 115 12.93 -4.96 -5.20
CA GLY A 115 13.57 -5.77 -4.16
C GLY A 115 12.67 -6.84 -3.54
N GLY A 116 11.40 -6.91 -3.96
CA GLY A 116 10.39 -7.81 -3.41
C GLY A 116 9.96 -7.39 -2.00
N GLY A 117 8.84 -7.95 -1.55
CA GLY A 117 8.25 -7.59 -0.27
C GLY A 117 6.96 -8.34 0.02
N ALA A 118 6.47 -8.19 1.24
CA ALA A 118 5.17 -8.71 1.63
C ALA A 118 4.49 -7.76 2.61
N GLY A 119 3.17 -7.81 2.68
CA GLY A 119 2.41 -7.01 3.62
C GLY A 119 0.92 -7.18 3.44
N GLN A 120 0.17 -6.15 3.82
CA GLN A 120 -1.28 -6.23 3.90
C GLN A 120 -1.95 -5.01 3.30
N CYS A 121 -3.04 -5.25 2.57
CA CYS A 121 -3.97 -4.23 2.10
C CYS A 121 -5.30 -4.36 2.83
N GLN A 122 -5.82 -3.28 3.39
CA GLN A 122 -7.13 -3.26 4.01
C GLN A 122 -8.17 -2.63 3.08
N MET A 123 -9.28 -3.32 2.93
CA MET A 123 -10.46 -2.91 2.19
C MET A 123 -11.42 -2.04 3.03
N PRO A 124 -12.38 -1.32 2.40
CA PRO A 124 -13.34 -0.49 3.13
C PRO A 124 -14.20 -1.25 4.15
N ASP A 125 -14.45 -2.53 3.90
CA ASP A 125 -15.21 -3.42 4.79
C ASP A 125 -14.37 -3.95 5.98
N GLY A 126 -13.12 -3.50 6.10
CA GLY A 126 -12.19 -3.87 7.15
C GLY A 126 -11.40 -5.16 6.88
N LYS A 127 -11.76 -5.92 5.83
CA LYS A 127 -11.03 -7.13 5.45
C LYS A 127 -9.61 -6.79 5.01
N THR A 128 -8.69 -7.70 5.30
CA THR A 128 -7.29 -7.59 4.89
C THR A 128 -6.97 -8.57 3.77
N ILE A 129 -6.10 -8.17 2.87
CA ILE A 129 -5.52 -8.96 1.79
C ILE A 129 -4.03 -9.07 2.10
N ASP A 130 -3.52 -10.29 2.23
CA ASP A 130 -2.10 -10.53 2.35
C ASP A 130 -1.48 -10.45 0.95
N ALA A 131 -0.65 -9.45 0.72
CA ALA A 131 -0.01 -9.18 -0.56
C ALA A 131 1.46 -9.57 -0.52
N THR A 132 1.92 -10.25 -1.57
CA THR A 132 3.29 -10.71 -1.77
C THR A 132 3.80 -10.26 -3.14
N PHE A 133 4.98 -9.67 -3.13
CA PHE A 133 5.69 -9.17 -4.30
C PHE A 133 7.00 -9.94 -4.45
N PRO A 134 7.16 -10.77 -5.51
CA PRO A 134 8.43 -11.38 -5.81
C PRO A 134 9.46 -10.32 -6.22
N LYS A 135 10.75 -10.69 -6.13
CA LYS A 135 11.82 -9.88 -6.71
C LYS A 135 11.65 -9.84 -8.22
N ALA A 136 11.78 -8.65 -8.80
CA ALA A 136 11.65 -8.41 -10.23
C ALA A 136 13.01 -8.49 -10.95
#